data_AF-A0A5D3F5H4-F1
#
_entry.id   AF-A0A5D3F5H4-F1
#
_cell.length_a   1.000
_cell.length_b   1.000
_cell.length_c   1.000
_cell.angle_alpha   90.00
_cell.angle_beta   90.00
_cell.angle_gamma   90.00
#
_symmetry.space_group_name_H-M   'P 1'
#
loop_
_entity.id
_entity.type
_entity.pdbx_description
1 polymer ?
#
loop_
_entity_poly.entity_id
_entity_poly.type
_entity_poly.pdbx_seq_one_letter_code
_entity_poly.pdbx_strand_id
1 'polypeptide(L)'
;MRINHLLVIVPAMAFTTIVTGNHSASAARGPAFGAMTVGAHEHGDRDGGHRGKADGRKGRDRDDDDHGKDDDDLGPKRNDFVDIRGVRPDFRRPRLRDGGSGGTFISRCGRNENEHYNSDNFIAAPGVRNGAQHLHDYVGNESTDGDSDDESLKRADTTCENGDKSTYYWPVLRLRGQRDDTPQARQSEKDGNVGRPLTPASVTLRFSGNPRDDVREMPRFLRMITGDAKAKSGDGEKARAQWTCTGFGDRRTEKYPLCPPGSRVARVLDFPSCWDGENTDSADHRSHVVFPKRDGKCDDDFKPIPHLEYLLTYDIPRNRLFALDGFPSEKHSPITDHGDFVNVMPDGLMRRATDCINNGQNCS
;
A
#
# COMPACT_ATOMS: atom_id res chain seq x y z
N MET A 1 62.64 22.10 -44.64
CA MET A 1 62.48 20.77 -45.30
C MET A 1 63.05 19.72 -44.36
N ARG A 2 62.20 18.75 -44.00
CA ARG A 2 62.43 17.46 -43.30
C ARG A 2 62.93 17.48 -41.84
N ILE A 3 62.08 16.87 -41.01
CA ILE A 3 62.10 16.78 -39.55
C ILE A 3 62.36 15.31 -39.14
N ASN A 4 63.25 15.18 -38.15
CA ASN A 4 63.45 14.19 -37.08
C ASN A 4 63.09 12.69 -37.20
N HIS A 5 64.15 11.92 -36.92
CA HIS A 5 64.29 10.79 -35.99
C HIS A 5 63.05 9.99 -35.54
N LEU A 6 63.11 8.67 -35.80
CA LEU A 6 62.43 7.66 -34.99
C LEU A 6 63.42 6.56 -34.58
N LEU A 7 63.49 6.34 -33.27
CA LEU A 7 64.23 5.32 -32.55
C LEU A 7 63.44 4.01 -32.60
N VAL A 8 64.07 2.87 -32.92
CA VAL A 8 63.46 1.53 -32.82
C VAL A 8 64.36 0.66 -31.95
N ILE A 9 63.79 0.17 -30.84
CA ILE A 9 64.37 -0.78 -29.90
C ILE A 9 63.88 -2.19 -30.26
N VAL A 10 64.81 -3.16 -30.22
CA VAL A 10 64.65 -4.60 -30.50
C VAL A 10 64.12 -5.35 -29.25
N PRO A 11 63.37 -6.47 -29.38
CA PRO A 11 62.57 -7.06 -28.30
C PRO A 11 63.31 -8.13 -27.50
N ALA A 12 62.80 -8.45 -26.31
CA ALA A 12 63.19 -9.64 -25.54
C ALA A 12 61.95 -10.45 -25.13
N MET A 13 62.03 -11.77 -25.38
CA MET A 13 61.05 -12.80 -25.09
C MET A 13 60.94 -13.15 -23.60
N ALA A 14 59.76 -13.59 -23.15
CA ALA A 14 59.64 -14.59 -22.08
C ALA A 14 58.31 -15.39 -22.16
N PHE A 15 58.51 -16.68 -22.42
CA PHE A 15 57.77 -17.91 -22.08
C PHE A 15 56.28 -17.92 -21.67
N THR A 16 55.58 -18.80 -22.40
CA THR A 16 54.28 -19.42 -22.14
C THR A 16 54.36 -20.48 -21.04
N THR A 17 53.38 -20.50 -20.13
CA THR A 17 52.93 -21.72 -19.44
C THR A 17 51.41 -21.69 -19.31
N ILE A 18 50.77 -22.73 -19.83
CA ILE A 18 49.34 -23.02 -19.76
C ILE A 18 49.07 -23.77 -18.45
N VAL A 19 48.06 -23.34 -17.69
CA VAL A 19 47.43 -24.16 -16.65
C VAL A 19 45.91 -24.09 -16.80
N THR A 20 45.32 -25.24 -17.07
CA THR A 20 43.89 -25.55 -17.06
C THR A 20 43.35 -25.62 -15.63
N GLY A 21 42.14 -25.10 -15.38
CA GLY A 21 41.46 -25.26 -14.09
C GLY A 21 39.95 -24.99 -14.16
N ASN A 22 39.17 -26.07 -14.24
CA ASN A 22 37.71 -26.14 -14.06
C ASN A 22 37.21 -25.27 -12.89
N HIS A 23 36.15 -24.49 -13.11
CA HIS A 23 35.33 -23.95 -12.02
C HIS A 23 33.95 -24.62 -12.06
N SER A 24 33.80 -25.63 -11.20
CA SER A 24 32.52 -26.17 -10.77
C SER A 24 31.91 -25.23 -9.74
N ALA A 25 30.61 -24.97 -9.88
CA ALA A 25 29.80 -24.22 -8.94
C ALA A 25 29.83 -24.85 -7.55
N SER A 26 30.14 -24.05 -6.53
CA SER A 26 30.00 -24.41 -5.12
C SER A 26 28.94 -23.52 -4.50
N ALA A 27 27.78 -24.12 -4.20
CA ALA A 27 26.74 -23.53 -3.37
C ALA A 27 27.26 -23.42 -1.93
N ALA A 28 27.27 -22.21 -1.37
CA ALA A 28 27.53 -21.97 0.04
C ALA A 28 26.20 -21.77 0.77
N ARG A 29 25.99 -22.66 1.73
CA ARG A 29 24.87 -22.84 2.66
C ARG A 29 24.49 -21.58 3.43
N GLY A 30 23.19 -21.27 3.47
CA GLY A 30 22.59 -20.36 4.44
C GLY A 30 22.42 -20.99 5.83
N PRO A 31 22.16 -20.20 6.88
CA PRO A 31 21.92 -20.72 8.22
C PRO A 31 20.54 -21.39 8.30
N ALA A 32 20.50 -22.51 9.01
CA ALA A 32 19.33 -23.36 9.19
C ALA A 32 18.28 -22.68 10.09
N PHE A 33 17.06 -22.53 9.58
CA PHE A 33 15.88 -22.29 10.40
C PHE A 33 15.51 -23.58 11.14
N GLY A 34 15.53 -23.51 12.47
CA GLY A 34 15.02 -24.57 13.33
C GLY A 34 13.50 -24.69 13.17
N ALA A 35 13.06 -25.84 12.67
CA ALA A 35 11.67 -26.24 12.67
C ALA A 35 11.19 -26.41 14.13
N MET A 36 10.21 -25.61 14.55
CA MET A 36 9.43 -25.92 15.74
C MET A 36 8.53 -27.11 15.42
N THR A 37 8.84 -28.23 16.04
CA THR A 37 8.07 -29.46 16.04
C THR A 37 6.73 -29.25 16.74
N VAL A 38 5.63 -29.46 16.02
CA VAL A 38 4.31 -29.70 16.61
C VAL A 38 4.36 -31.07 17.29
N GLY A 39 4.33 -31.08 18.61
CA GLY A 39 4.30 -32.31 19.41
C GLY A 39 2.99 -33.05 19.21
N ALA A 40 3.05 -34.20 18.55
CA ALA A 40 2.04 -35.24 18.63
C ALA A 40 2.15 -35.92 20.00
N HIS A 41 1.08 -35.88 20.79
CA HIS A 41 0.92 -36.71 21.98
C HIS A 41 -0.06 -37.84 21.66
N GLU A 42 0.46 -39.06 21.62
CA GLU A 42 -0.33 -40.29 21.64
C GLU A 42 -0.07 -41.09 22.93
N HIS A 43 -1.13 -41.80 23.32
CA HIS A 43 -1.26 -42.91 24.28
C HIS A 43 -1.41 -42.63 25.78
N GLY A 44 -2.65 -42.87 26.22
CA GLY A 44 -2.99 -43.34 27.56
C GLY A 44 -4.29 -44.16 27.49
N ASP A 45 -4.18 -45.47 27.25
CA ASP A 45 -5.25 -46.45 27.42
C ASP A 45 -5.80 -46.44 28.86
N ARG A 46 -7.12 -46.61 28.99
CA ARG A 46 -7.73 -47.39 30.09
C ARG A 46 -9.18 -47.76 29.77
N ASP A 47 -9.39 -49.07 29.74
CA ASP A 47 -10.65 -49.81 29.68
C ASP A 47 -11.69 -49.40 30.73
N GLY A 48 -12.96 -49.54 30.35
CA GLY A 48 -14.10 -49.46 31.26
C GLY A 48 -15.43 -49.70 30.54
N GLY A 49 -15.71 -50.96 30.17
CA GLY A 49 -16.93 -51.35 29.48
C GLY A 49 -18.21 -51.26 30.33
N HIS A 50 -19.30 -50.83 29.70
CA HIS A 50 -20.64 -51.34 30.05
C HIS A 50 -21.55 -51.40 28.83
N ARG A 51 -22.19 -52.56 28.67
CA ARG A 51 -23.09 -52.95 27.58
C ARG A 51 -24.49 -52.36 27.82
N GLY A 52 -25.14 -51.91 26.74
CA GLY A 52 -26.58 -51.60 26.72
C GLY A 52 -27.14 -51.52 25.29
N LYS A 53 -27.86 -52.58 24.89
CA LYS A 53 -28.76 -52.73 23.72
C LYS A 53 -29.81 -51.59 23.64
N ALA A 54 -30.58 -51.32 22.59
CA ALA A 54 -30.68 -51.63 21.16
C ALA A 54 -31.80 -50.71 20.59
N ASP A 55 -31.97 -50.75 19.27
CA ASP A 55 -33.18 -50.43 18.47
C ASP A 55 -33.43 -49.00 17.94
N GLY A 56 -33.55 -48.92 16.60
CA GLY A 56 -34.78 -48.37 16.00
C GLY A 56 -34.72 -47.11 15.11
N ARG A 57 -34.44 -47.31 13.81
CA ARG A 57 -35.15 -46.76 12.61
C ARG A 57 -35.42 -45.24 12.41
N LYS A 58 -35.23 -44.83 11.13
CA LYS A 58 -35.70 -43.62 10.39
C LYS A 58 -34.90 -42.35 10.71
N GLY A 59 -34.36 -41.56 9.79
CA GLY A 59 -34.67 -41.27 8.39
C GLY A 59 -34.86 -39.75 8.29
N ARG A 60 -34.28 -39.09 7.26
CA ARG A 60 -34.39 -37.64 6.92
C ARG A 60 -33.64 -36.69 7.87
N ASP A 61 -33.01 -35.60 7.47
CA ASP A 61 -32.74 -34.91 6.20
C ASP A 61 -31.32 -34.31 6.33
N ARG A 62 -30.64 -34.08 5.20
CA ARG A 62 -29.41 -33.28 5.17
C ARG A 62 -29.84 -31.82 5.11
N ASP A 63 -29.91 -31.17 6.26
CA ASP A 63 -29.97 -29.72 6.33
C ASP A 63 -28.54 -29.20 6.19
N ASP A 64 -28.19 -28.79 4.97
CA ASP A 64 -27.08 -27.89 4.70
C ASP A 64 -27.50 -26.49 5.18
N ASP A 65 -27.41 -26.26 6.50
CA ASP A 65 -27.53 -24.94 7.10
C ASP A 65 -26.23 -24.15 6.84
N ASP A 66 -26.11 -23.62 5.63
CA ASP A 66 -25.24 -22.48 5.33
C ASP A 66 -25.85 -21.26 6.04
N HIS A 67 -25.50 -21.11 7.32
CA HIS A 67 -25.78 -19.90 8.08
C HIS A 67 -25.08 -18.73 7.39
N GLY A 68 -25.82 -18.03 6.53
CA GLY A 68 -25.52 -16.67 6.13
C GLY A 68 -25.20 -15.89 7.39
N LYS A 69 -23.93 -15.48 7.51
CA LYS A 69 -23.48 -14.60 8.59
C LYS A 69 -24.43 -13.41 8.59
N ASP A 70 -25.09 -13.13 9.71
CA ASP A 70 -25.92 -11.95 9.85
C ASP A 70 -25.13 -10.72 9.36
N ASP A 71 -25.62 -10.07 8.30
CA ASP A 71 -24.97 -8.89 7.68
C ASP A 71 -24.66 -7.78 8.72
N ASP A 72 -25.41 -7.75 9.82
CA ASP A 72 -25.25 -6.85 10.95
C ASP A 72 -23.92 -7.02 11.70
N ASP A 73 -23.26 -8.18 11.62
CA ASP A 73 -21.95 -8.42 12.25
C ASP A 73 -20.77 -8.05 11.35
N LEU A 74 -20.97 -7.78 10.05
CA LEU A 74 -19.87 -7.37 9.16
C LEU A 74 -19.46 -5.91 9.38
N GLY A 75 -20.35 -5.06 9.92
CA GLY A 75 -20.15 -3.61 9.97
C GLY A 75 -20.19 -2.95 8.58
N PRO A 76 -19.94 -1.64 8.48
CA PRO A 76 -19.73 -0.70 9.59
C PRO A 76 -21.01 -0.40 10.38
N LYS A 77 -20.85 0.02 11.63
CA LYS A 77 -21.95 0.36 12.55
C LYS A 77 -22.28 1.85 12.48
N ARG A 78 -23.45 2.26 12.99
CA ARG A 78 -23.88 3.67 13.03
C ARG A 78 -22.83 4.61 13.64
N ASN A 79 -22.11 4.17 14.67
CA ASN A 79 -21.10 4.99 15.36
C ASN A 79 -19.80 5.18 14.58
N ASP A 80 -19.61 4.44 13.48
CA ASP A 80 -18.50 4.60 12.55
C ASP A 80 -18.74 5.76 11.57
N PHE A 81 -19.92 6.39 11.61
CA PHE A 81 -20.28 7.53 10.77
C PHE A 81 -20.36 8.82 11.59
N VAL A 82 -20.07 9.96 10.94
CA VAL A 82 -20.20 11.29 11.53
C VAL A 82 -20.66 12.31 10.48
N ASP A 83 -21.54 13.24 10.85
CA ASP A 83 -21.81 14.40 9.99
C ASP A 83 -20.57 15.30 9.95
N ILE A 84 -20.02 15.53 8.75
CA ILE A 84 -18.80 16.32 8.60
C ILE A 84 -18.93 17.73 9.18
N ARG A 85 -20.14 18.30 9.21
CA ARG A 85 -20.40 19.64 9.77
C ARG A 85 -20.23 19.68 11.29
N GLY A 86 -20.33 18.53 11.95
CA GLY A 86 -20.06 18.37 13.38
C GLY A 86 -18.58 18.17 13.73
N VAL A 87 -17.72 17.94 12.73
CA VAL A 87 -16.27 17.81 12.91
C VAL A 87 -15.63 19.20 13.05
N ARG A 88 -14.66 19.32 13.96
CA ARG A 88 -13.96 20.59 14.20
C ARG A 88 -13.12 21.00 12.99
N PRO A 89 -13.11 22.28 12.60
CA PRO A 89 -12.31 22.78 11.48
C PRO A 89 -10.89 23.13 11.92
N ASP A 90 -10.14 22.17 12.46
CA ASP A 90 -8.82 22.37 13.05
C ASP A 90 -7.65 21.80 12.21
N PHE A 91 -7.94 21.12 11.11
CA PHE A 91 -6.88 20.65 10.22
C PHE A 91 -6.19 21.85 9.56
N ARG A 92 -4.87 21.96 9.76
CA ARG A 92 -4.04 23.02 9.20
C ARG A 92 -2.74 22.40 8.70
N ARG A 93 -2.38 22.69 7.46
CA ARG A 93 -1.04 22.38 6.96
C ARG A 93 0.00 23.24 7.68
N PRO A 94 1.22 22.74 7.90
CA PRO A 94 2.33 23.56 8.37
C PRO A 94 2.54 24.77 7.46
N ARG A 95 2.90 25.91 8.05
CA ARG A 95 3.26 27.11 7.27
C ARG A 95 4.65 26.92 6.68
N LEU A 96 4.79 27.26 5.40
CA LEU A 96 6.09 27.37 4.74
C LEU A 96 6.95 28.42 5.46
N ARG A 97 8.20 28.07 5.73
CA ARG A 97 9.22 28.93 6.32
C ARG A 97 10.28 29.28 5.29
N ASP A 98 11.08 30.29 5.59
CA ASP A 98 12.28 30.61 4.82
C ASP A 98 13.19 29.37 4.74
N GLY A 99 13.58 28.99 3.53
CA GLY A 99 14.36 27.78 3.26
C GLY A 99 13.53 26.51 3.01
N GLY A 100 12.20 26.57 3.15
CA GLY A 100 11.31 25.47 2.79
C GLY A 100 10.99 25.40 1.29
N SER A 101 10.65 24.21 0.83
CA SER A 101 10.21 23.93 -0.54
C SER A 101 8.68 23.99 -0.64
N GLY A 102 8.17 24.96 -1.40
CA GLY A 102 6.73 25.25 -1.51
C GLY A 102 6.02 24.66 -2.72
N GLY A 103 6.75 24.03 -3.63
CA GLY A 103 6.23 23.55 -4.90
C GLY A 103 5.45 22.24 -4.79
N THR A 104 4.81 21.86 -5.90
CA THR A 104 4.07 20.62 -6.03
C THR A 104 4.31 19.95 -7.38
N PHE A 105 4.20 18.62 -7.40
CA PHE A 105 4.23 17.79 -8.58
C PHE A 105 3.04 16.82 -8.54
N ILE A 106 2.28 16.70 -9.63
CA ILE A 106 1.10 15.83 -9.69
C ILE A 106 1.31 14.71 -10.69
N SER A 107 1.24 13.45 -10.25
CA SER A 107 1.19 12.32 -11.17
C SER A 107 -0.26 12.05 -11.59
N ARG A 108 -0.56 12.15 -12.89
CA ARG A 108 -1.90 11.90 -13.44
C ARG A 108 -1.98 10.48 -13.99
N CYS A 109 -2.53 9.57 -13.21
CA CYS A 109 -2.55 8.13 -13.51
C CYS A 109 -3.95 7.54 -13.71
N GLY A 110 -4.96 8.39 -13.88
CA GLY A 110 -6.36 7.97 -13.95
C GLY A 110 -6.91 7.58 -12.57
N ARG A 111 -7.98 6.78 -12.58
CA ARG A 111 -8.79 6.38 -11.42
C ARG A 111 -9.09 4.88 -11.45
N ASN A 112 -8.19 4.10 -12.06
CA ASN A 112 -8.29 2.67 -12.27
C ASN A 112 -9.34 2.26 -13.32
N GLU A 113 -9.42 2.98 -14.45
CA GLU A 113 -10.34 2.65 -15.56
C GLU A 113 -9.99 1.36 -16.30
N ASN A 114 -8.75 0.88 -16.18
CA ASN A 114 -8.30 -0.41 -16.69
C ASN A 114 -8.65 -1.59 -15.77
N GLU A 115 -9.35 -1.34 -14.66
CA GLU A 115 -9.85 -2.36 -13.73
C GLU A 115 -8.73 -3.23 -13.14
N HIS A 116 -7.59 -2.61 -12.84
CA HIS A 116 -6.51 -3.27 -12.14
C HIS A 116 -6.79 -3.29 -10.63
N TYR A 117 -7.35 -4.40 -10.14
CA TYR A 117 -7.55 -4.64 -8.73
C TYR A 117 -7.32 -6.10 -8.36
N ASN A 118 -6.64 -6.32 -7.24
CA ASN A 118 -6.38 -7.63 -6.66
C ASN A 118 -6.31 -7.50 -5.13
N SER A 119 -6.25 -8.64 -4.44
CA SER A 119 -6.20 -8.70 -2.98
C SER A 119 -4.83 -9.15 -2.46
N ASP A 120 -3.81 -8.98 -3.29
CA ASP A 120 -2.43 -9.28 -2.93
C ASP A 120 -1.82 -8.09 -2.17
N ASN A 121 -0.73 -8.34 -1.46
CA ASN A 121 0.07 -7.28 -0.84
C ASN A 121 1.55 -7.66 -0.95
N PHE A 122 2.20 -7.25 -2.04
CA PHE A 122 3.58 -7.65 -2.31
C PHE A 122 4.62 -6.93 -1.42
N ILE A 123 4.24 -5.83 -0.75
CA ILE A 123 5.11 -5.16 0.23
C ILE A 123 5.14 -5.98 1.52
N ALA A 124 3.97 -6.26 2.11
CA ALA A 124 3.89 -6.91 3.43
C ALA A 124 3.82 -8.45 3.38
N ALA A 125 3.44 -9.03 2.24
CA ALA A 125 3.27 -10.47 2.04
C ALA A 125 3.68 -10.89 0.60
N PRO A 126 4.94 -10.67 0.20
CA PRO A 126 5.42 -11.02 -1.14
C PRO A 126 5.21 -12.51 -1.47
N GLY A 127 4.70 -12.78 -2.68
CA GLY A 127 4.40 -14.13 -3.19
C GLY A 127 3.12 -14.75 -2.63
N VAL A 128 2.36 -14.05 -1.78
CA VAL A 128 1.14 -14.56 -1.16
C VAL A 128 -0.09 -14.02 -1.89
N ARG A 129 -0.78 -14.91 -2.60
CA ARG A 129 -2.08 -14.59 -3.21
C ARG A 129 -3.15 -14.36 -2.13
N ASN A 130 -3.99 -13.35 -2.33
CA ASN A 130 -4.97 -12.89 -1.35
C ASN A 130 -4.36 -12.52 0.02
N GLY A 131 -3.09 -12.12 0.06
CA GLY A 131 -2.38 -11.79 1.30
C GLY A 131 -3.00 -10.65 2.10
N ALA A 132 -3.75 -9.75 1.44
CA ALA A 132 -4.49 -8.68 2.09
C ALA A 132 -5.87 -9.12 2.61
N GLN A 133 -6.47 -10.17 2.03
CA GLN A 133 -7.88 -10.57 2.25
C GLN A 133 -8.90 -9.49 1.93
N HIS A 134 -8.51 -8.44 1.21
CA HIS A 134 -9.37 -7.35 0.80
C HIS A 134 -8.86 -6.75 -0.51
N LEU A 135 -9.74 -6.15 -1.31
CA LEU A 135 -9.38 -5.70 -2.65
C LEU A 135 -8.71 -4.32 -2.60
N HIS A 136 -7.63 -4.14 -3.36
CA HIS A 136 -7.01 -2.85 -3.61
C HIS A 136 -7.31 -2.36 -5.03
N ASP A 137 -7.56 -1.07 -5.19
CA ASP A 137 -7.45 -0.36 -6.47
C ASP A 137 -5.99 -0.01 -6.73
N TYR A 138 -5.52 -0.19 -7.97
CA TYR A 138 -4.19 0.20 -8.41
C TYR A 138 -4.25 1.27 -9.51
N VAL A 139 -3.34 2.24 -9.47
CA VAL A 139 -3.03 3.11 -10.61
C VAL A 139 -1.51 3.26 -10.76
N GLY A 140 -1.08 3.73 -11.93
CA GLY A 140 0.32 3.80 -12.31
C GLY A 140 0.78 2.46 -12.86
N ASN A 141 1.62 1.75 -12.11
CA ASN A 141 2.21 0.49 -12.56
C ASN A 141 1.17 -0.58 -12.91
N GLU A 142 1.23 -1.09 -14.15
CA GLU A 142 0.25 -2.06 -14.66
C GLU A 142 0.57 -3.53 -14.35
N SER A 143 1.72 -3.84 -13.74
CA SER A 143 2.09 -5.22 -13.41
C SER A 143 1.95 -5.59 -11.94
N THR A 144 1.48 -4.66 -11.10
CA THR A 144 1.45 -4.82 -9.64
C THR A 144 0.53 -5.95 -9.17
N ASP A 145 1.09 -7.00 -8.61
CA ASP A 145 0.36 -8.13 -8.03
C ASP A 145 1.21 -8.83 -6.96
N GLY A 146 0.73 -9.95 -6.41
CA GLY A 146 1.44 -10.70 -5.38
C GLY A 146 2.81 -11.23 -5.78
N ASP A 147 3.09 -11.39 -7.08
CA ASP A 147 4.37 -11.90 -7.59
C ASP A 147 5.32 -10.77 -8.03
N SER A 148 4.94 -9.51 -7.80
CA SER A 148 5.73 -8.37 -8.23
C SER A 148 7.07 -8.25 -7.49
N ASP A 149 8.11 -7.93 -8.26
CA ASP A 149 9.45 -7.62 -7.79
C ASP A 149 9.97 -6.33 -8.45
N ASP A 150 11.14 -5.85 -8.03
CA ASP A 150 11.71 -4.59 -8.54
C ASP A 150 11.87 -4.62 -10.07
N GLU A 151 12.15 -5.78 -10.64
CA GLU A 151 12.42 -5.96 -12.07
C GLU A 151 11.13 -6.06 -12.89
N SER A 152 10.07 -6.70 -12.37
CA SER A 152 8.74 -6.69 -12.99
C SER A 152 8.19 -5.26 -13.01
N LEU A 153 8.21 -4.58 -11.86
CA LEU A 153 7.69 -3.21 -11.72
C LEU A 153 8.44 -2.22 -12.61
N LYS A 154 9.77 -2.34 -12.73
CA LYS A 154 10.58 -1.48 -13.60
C LYS A 154 10.26 -1.63 -15.08
N ARG A 155 9.95 -2.85 -15.53
CA ARG A 155 9.65 -3.15 -16.93
C ARG A 155 8.21 -2.83 -17.32
N ALA A 156 7.29 -2.85 -16.36
CA ALA A 156 5.87 -2.61 -16.58
C ALA A 156 5.56 -1.30 -17.32
N ASP A 157 4.45 -1.30 -18.05
CA ASP A 157 3.82 -0.07 -18.53
C ASP A 157 3.14 0.68 -17.37
N THR A 158 2.61 1.86 -17.68
CA THR A 158 1.96 2.71 -16.68
C THR A 158 0.74 3.43 -17.23
N THR A 159 -0.26 3.61 -16.36
CA THR A 159 -1.41 4.48 -16.64
C THR A 159 -1.09 5.97 -16.48
N CYS A 160 0.10 6.34 -15.97
CA CYS A 160 0.49 7.73 -15.75
C CYS A 160 0.94 8.45 -17.02
N GLU A 161 0.34 9.62 -17.30
CA GLU A 161 0.61 10.44 -18.50
C GLU A 161 2.09 10.88 -18.64
N ASN A 162 2.78 11.03 -17.51
CA ASN A 162 4.17 11.53 -17.44
C ASN A 162 5.23 10.41 -17.45
N GLY A 163 4.81 9.15 -17.63
CA GLY A 163 5.69 7.97 -17.62
C GLY A 163 6.15 7.52 -16.24
N ASP A 164 5.53 8.02 -15.18
CA ASP A 164 5.72 7.53 -13.82
C ASP A 164 5.27 6.07 -13.69
N LYS A 165 6.19 5.15 -13.42
CA LYS A 165 5.88 3.72 -13.28
C LYS A 165 5.59 3.29 -11.84
N SER A 166 5.47 4.23 -10.90
CA SER A 166 5.25 3.93 -9.48
C SER A 166 3.95 3.18 -9.24
N THR A 167 3.90 2.40 -8.17
CA THR A 167 2.67 1.73 -7.74
C THR A 167 1.92 2.64 -6.78
N TYR A 168 0.64 2.90 -7.04
CA TYR A 168 -0.23 3.65 -6.14
C TYR A 168 -1.46 2.80 -5.85
N TYR A 169 -1.67 2.39 -4.60
CA TYR A 169 -2.83 1.55 -4.29
C TYR A 169 -3.42 1.78 -2.91
N TRP A 170 -4.70 1.44 -2.78
CA TRP A 170 -5.53 1.66 -1.58
C TRP A 170 -6.69 0.65 -1.55
N PRO A 171 -7.23 0.29 -0.37
CA PRO A 171 -8.38 -0.61 -0.28
C PRO A 171 -9.60 0.01 -0.93
N VAL A 172 -10.39 -0.77 -1.66
CA VAL A 172 -11.57 -0.27 -2.37
C VAL A 172 -12.68 0.18 -1.41
N LEU A 173 -13.52 1.10 -1.86
CA LEU A 173 -14.76 1.45 -1.18
C LEU A 173 -15.92 0.72 -1.84
N ARG A 174 -16.77 0.04 -1.08
CA ARG A 174 -17.94 -0.68 -1.60
C ARG A 174 -19.23 0.03 -1.30
N LEU A 175 -20.14 0.02 -2.27
CA LEU A 175 -21.54 0.36 -2.07
C LEU A 175 -22.30 -0.89 -1.62
N ARG A 176 -22.81 -0.89 -0.38
CA ARG A 176 -23.48 -2.04 0.22
C ARG A 176 -24.87 -2.27 -0.39
N GLY A 177 -25.30 -3.53 -0.40
CA GLY A 177 -26.58 -3.95 -0.99
C GLY A 177 -26.61 -3.85 -2.52
N GLN A 178 -25.45 -3.81 -3.19
CA GLN A 178 -25.34 -4.03 -4.63
C GLN A 178 -24.48 -5.26 -4.87
N ARG A 179 -24.80 -5.97 -5.95
CA ARG A 179 -24.02 -7.13 -6.38
C ARG A 179 -22.63 -6.69 -6.81
N ASP A 180 -21.63 -7.43 -6.35
CA ASP A 180 -20.29 -7.40 -6.93
C ASP A 180 -20.30 -8.20 -8.24
N ASP A 181 -19.96 -7.55 -9.34
CA ASP A 181 -19.85 -8.10 -10.68
C ASP A 181 -18.40 -8.27 -11.16
N THR A 182 -17.42 -7.99 -10.29
CA THR A 182 -16.01 -8.19 -10.58
C THR A 182 -15.64 -9.68 -10.61
N PRO A 183 -14.54 -10.06 -11.29
CA PRO A 183 -13.99 -11.41 -11.23
C PRO A 183 -13.66 -11.89 -9.80
N GLN A 184 -13.39 -10.97 -8.88
CA GLN A 184 -12.96 -11.21 -7.50
C GLN A 184 -14.15 -11.42 -6.54
N ALA A 185 -15.39 -11.21 -6.99
CA ALA A 185 -16.60 -11.24 -6.16
C ALA A 185 -16.68 -12.47 -5.23
N ARG A 186 -16.37 -13.67 -5.74
CA ARG A 186 -16.41 -14.90 -4.93
C ARG A 186 -15.38 -14.91 -3.81
N GLN A 187 -14.19 -14.34 -4.03
CA GLN A 187 -13.16 -14.25 -3.01
C GLN A 187 -13.50 -13.14 -2.01
N SER A 188 -13.92 -11.97 -2.50
CA SER A 188 -14.35 -10.85 -1.66
C SER A 188 -15.48 -11.24 -0.70
N GLU A 189 -16.48 -11.98 -1.17
CA GLU A 189 -17.58 -12.48 -0.33
C GLU A 189 -17.10 -13.44 0.77
N LYS A 190 -16.17 -14.35 0.47
CA LYS A 190 -15.56 -15.23 1.48
C LYS A 190 -14.82 -14.45 2.57
N ASP A 191 -14.16 -13.37 2.16
CA ASP A 191 -13.45 -12.47 3.07
C ASP A 191 -14.37 -11.44 3.74
N GLY A 192 -15.69 -11.53 3.53
CA GLY A 192 -16.69 -10.63 4.14
C GLY A 192 -16.80 -9.25 3.47
N ASN A 193 -16.07 -9.01 2.39
CA ASN A 193 -16.08 -7.79 1.59
C ASN A 193 -17.25 -7.84 0.59
N VAL A 194 -18.44 -7.47 1.06
CA VAL A 194 -19.68 -7.49 0.26
C VAL A 194 -20.08 -6.10 -0.25
N GLY A 195 -20.77 -6.07 -1.38
CA GLY A 195 -21.16 -4.84 -2.07
C GLY A 195 -20.37 -4.62 -3.36
N ARG A 196 -20.83 -3.68 -4.19
CA ARG A 196 -20.15 -3.35 -5.45
C ARG A 196 -18.96 -2.42 -5.19
N PRO A 197 -17.74 -2.74 -5.65
CA PRO A 197 -16.62 -1.80 -5.62
C PRO A 197 -16.96 -0.49 -6.34
N LEU A 198 -16.53 0.63 -5.78
CA LEU A 198 -16.70 1.96 -6.35
C LEU A 198 -15.39 2.42 -6.96
N THR A 199 -15.39 2.67 -8.27
CA THR A 199 -14.33 3.45 -8.89
C THR A 199 -14.36 4.88 -8.34
N PRO A 200 -13.23 5.46 -7.88
CA PRO A 200 -13.19 6.84 -7.43
C PRO A 200 -13.74 7.81 -8.49
N ALA A 201 -14.44 8.86 -8.07
CA ALA A 201 -14.84 9.97 -8.94
C ALA A 201 -13.63 10.82 -9.38
N SER A 202 -12.61 10.90 -8.53
CA SER A 202 -11.31 11.50 -8.87
C SER A 202 -10.20 10.91 -8.00
N VAL A 203 -9.00 10.84 -8.58
CA VAL A 203 -7.75 10.51 -7.88
C VAL A 203 -6.76 11.63 -8.14
N THR A 204 -6.18 12.18 -7.08
CA THR A 204 -5.08 13.14 -7.16
C THR A 204 -3.89 12.58 -6.40
N LEU A 205 -2.81 12.29 -7.11
CA LEU A 205 -1.53 11.85 -6.54
C LEU A 205 -0.59 13.06 -6.53
N ARG A 206 -0.43 13.68 -5.36
CA ARG A 206 0.31 14.93 -5.23
C ARG A 206 1.54 14.73 -4.37
N PHE A 207 2.67 15.12 -4.93
CA PHE A 207 3.93 15.30 -4.23
C PHE A 207 4.09 16.77 -3.89
N SER A 208 4.39 17.10 -2.63
CA SER A 208 4.65 18.46 -2.17
C SER A 208 5.98 18.57 -1.46
N GLY A 209 6.52 19.78 -1.35
CA GLY A 209 7.75 20.04 -0.61
C GLY A 209 7.59 19.96 0.90
N ASN A 210 8.66 20.33 1.60
CA ASN A 210 8.76 20.39 3.03
C ASN A 210 8.73 21.85 3.51
N PRO A 211 7.97 22.18 4.58
CA PRO A 211 7.80 23.57 5.01
C PRO A 211 9.06 24.20 5.62
N ARG A 212 10.14 23.45 5.86
CA ARG A 212 11.36 23.93 6.52
C ARG A 212 12.62 23.80 5.67
N ASP A 213 12.66 22.81 4.78
CA ASP A 213 13.86 22.46 4.03
C ASP A 213 13.51 22.07 2.58
N ASP A 214 14.53 21.99 1.71
CA ASP A 214 14.41 21.34 0.42
C ASP A 214 14.23 19.83 0.56
N VAL A 215 13.50 19.22 -0.38
CA VAL A 215 13.34 17.77 -0.45
C VAL A 215 14.42 17.14 -1.32
N ARG A 216 14.79 15.90 -0.97
CA ARG A 216 15.69 15.03 -1.74
C ARG A 216 14.89 14.14 -2.68
N GLU A 217 15.50 13.69 -3.77
CA GLU A 217 14.90 12.67 -4.65
C GLU A 217 14.56 11.43 -3.82
N MET A 218 13.37 10.85 -4.01
CA MET A 218 13.09 9.53 -3.47
C MET A 218 13.92 8.51 -4.24
N PRO A 219 14.64 7.59 -3.57
CA PRO A 219 15.32 6.52 -4.29
C PRO A 219 14.28 5.64 -4.98
N ARG A 220 14.66 5.08 -6.12
CA ARG A 220 13.83 4.09 -6.80
C ARG A 220 13.66 2.87 -5.89
N PHE A 221 12.46 2.31 -5.90
CA PHE A 221 11.97 1.23 -5.06
C PHE A 221 11.79 1.57 -3.58
N LEU A 222 11.76 2.86 -3.22
CA LEU A 222 11.29 3.29 -1.90
C LEU A 222 9.86 2.81 -1.69
N ARG A 223 9.63 2.00 -0.65
CA ARG A 223 8.33 1.44 -0.28
C ARG A 223 7.75 2.23 0.88
N MET A 224 6.51 2.69 0.79
CA MET A 224 5.87 3.39 1.89
C MET A 224 4.46 2.86 2.11
N ILE A 225 4.09 2.76 3.38
CA ILE A 225 2.72 2.44 3.82
C ILE A 225 2.26 3.56 4.74
N THR A 226 1.04 4.05 4.52
CA THR A 226 0.34 4.92 5.47
C THR A 226 -0.92 4.23 5.98
N GLY A 227 -1.28 4.49 7.24
CA GLY A 227 -2.38 3.82 7.91
C GLY A 227 -2.07 2.37 8.32
N ASP A 228 -3.12 1.68 8.75
CA ASP A 228 -3.02 0.33 9.29
C ASP A 228 -4.30 -0.47 9.05
N ALA A 229 -4.19 -1.48 8.19
CA ALA A 229 -5.27 -2.38 7.86
C ALA A 229 -5.77 -3.22 9.05
N LYS A 230 -5.07 -3.24 10.19
CA LYS A 230 -5.44 -3.96 11.42
C LYS A 230 -5.66 -3.03 12.63
N ALA A 231 -5.88 -1.73 12.37
CA ALA A 231 -5.96 -0.72 13.41
C ALA A 231 -7.04 -0.96 14.47
N LYS A 232 -8.14 -1.65 14.16
CA LYS A 232 -9.23 -1.87 15.13
C LYS A 232 -8.94 -3.03 16.06
N SER A 233 -8.39 -4.14 15.54
CA SER A 233 -8.03 -5.29 16.37
C SER A 233 -6.67 -5.14 17.05
N GLY A 234 -5.82 -4.25 16.55
CA GLY A 234 -4.54 -3.86 17.15
C GLY A 234 -4.63 -2.75 18.20
N ASP A 235 -3.50 -2.10 18.48
CA ASP A 235 -3.38 -0.96 19.40
C ASP A 235 -3.79 0.39 18.79
N GLY A 236 -3.94 0.43 17.46
CA GLY A 236 -4.29 1.63 16.71
C GLY A 236 -3.18 2.66 16.56
N GLU A 237 -1.94 2.40 17.02
CA GLU A 237 -0.85 3.38 17.01
C GLU A 237 -0.45 3.82 15.58
N LYS A 238 -0.62 2.90 14.62
CA LYS A 238 -0.31 3.10 13.21
C LYS A 238 -1.51 3.58 12.39
N ALA A 239 -2.68 3.72 13.01
CA ALA A 239 -3.86 4.23 12.34
C ALA A 239 -3.63 5.67 11.86
N ARG A 240 -4.00 5.94 10.60
CA ARG A 240 -3.88 7.27 9.98
C ARG A 240 -5.06 7.63 9.09
N ALA A 241 -6.21 7.01 9.30
CA ALA A 241 -7.40 7.26 8.51
C ALA A 241 -7.79 8.75 8.55
N GLN A 242 -7.82 9.39 7.38
CA GLN A 242 -8.31 10.75 7.25
C GLN A 242 -9.42 10.83 6.22
N TRP A 243 -10.64 10.92 6.73
CA TRP A 243 -11.83 11.13 5.94
C TRP A 243 -12.30 12.58 6.00
N THR A 244 -12.90 13.05 4.91
CA THR A 244 -13.53 14.36 4.81
C THR A 244 -14.60 14.37 3.73
N CYS A 245 -15.15 15.55 3.45
CA CYS A 245 -15.98 15.81 2.28
C CYS A 245 -15.35 16.90 1.41
N THR A 246 -15.57 16.87 0.10
CA THR A 246 -15.17 17.98 -0.77
C THR A 246 -15.79 19.28 -0.27
N GLY A 247 -15.01 20.37 -0.18
CA GLY A 247 -15.45 21.63 0.41
C GLY A 247 -15.31 21.71 1.95
N PHE A 248 -14.91 20.63 2.61
CA PHE A 248 -14.70 20.54 4.07
C PHE A 248 -13.28 20.09 4.44
N GLY A 249 -12.28 20.35 3.58
CA GLY A 249 -10.91 19.87 3.77
C GLY A 249 -10.18 20.39 5.01
N ASP A 250 -10.74 21.39 5.70
CA ASP A 250 -10.31 21.89 7.02
C ASP A 250 -10.80 21.01 8.20
N ARG A 251 -11.62 19.99 7.91
CA ARG A 251 -12.18 19.02 8.85
C ARG A 251 -11.75 17.62 8.45
N ARG A 252 -11.05 16.92 9.35
CA ARG A 252 -10.60 15.54 9.18
C ARG A 252 -11.17 14.68 10.30
N THR A 253 -11.48 13.43 10.00
CA THR A 253 -12.00 12.46 10.97
C THR A 253 -11.57 11.04 10.62
N GLU A 254 -11.45 10.19 11.62
CA GLU A 254 -11.21 8.75 11.45
C GLU A 254 -12.51 7.97 11.17
N LYS A 255 -13.65 8.67 11.09
CA LYS A 255 -14.98 8.09 10.84
C LYS A 255 -15.42 8.31 9.40
N TYR A 256 -16.29 7.47 8.88
CA TYR A 256 -16.94 7.71 7.61
C TYR A 256 -17.75 9.02 7.66
N PRO A 257 -17.52 9.97 6.73
CA PRO A 257 -18.17 11.26 6.77
C PRO A 257 -19.51 11.18 6.02
N LEU A 258 -20.56 11.67 6.66
CA LEU A 258 -21.83 11.96 6.00
C LEU A 258 -21.73 13.35 5.37
N CYS A 259 -21.61 13.39 4.04
CA CYS A 259 -21.40 14.63 3.30
C CYS A 259 -22.72 15.33 2.97
N PRO A 260 -22.77 16.69 3.03
CA PRO A 260 -23.93 17.44 2.60
C PRO A 260 -24.13 17.35 1.08
N PRO A 261 -25.36 17.66 0.58
CA PRO A 261 -25.62 17.70 -0.85
C PRO A 261 -24.61 18.57 -1.61
N GLY A 262 -24.19 18.11 -2.79
CA GLY A 262 -23.17 18.78 -3.61
C GLY A 262 -21.72 18.54 -3.16
N SER A 263 -21.50 17.76 -2.10
CA SER A 263 -20.18 17.31 -1.66
C SER A 263 -20.01 15.80 -1.85
N ARG A 264 -18.79 15.37 -2.16
CA ARG A 264 -18.39 13.96 -2.26
C ARG A 264 -17.68 13.51 -0.98
N VAL A 265 -17.79 12.22 -0.67
CA VAL A 265 -16.91 11.59 0.33
C VAL A 265 -15.49 11.63 -0.20
N ALA A 266 -14.54 11.96 0.66
CA ALA A 266 -13.13 12.02 0.31
C ALA A 266 -12.25 11.32 1.34
N ARG A 267 -11.26 10.58 0.84
CA ARG A 267 -10.18 9.96 1.62
C ARG A 267 -8.90 10.71 1.33
N VAL A 268 -8.12 10.95 2.38
CA VAL A 268 -6.77 11.49 2.27
C VAL A 268 -5.79 10.53 2.90
N LEU A 269 -4.86 10.05 2.06
CA LEU A 269 -3.81 9.14 2.46
C LEU A 269 -2.51 9.94 2.44
N ASP A 270 -2.13 10.45 3.61
CA ASP A 270 -0.90 11.23 3.80
C ASP A 270 0.25 10.27 4.12
N PHE A 271 1.31 10.28 3.31
CA PHE A 271 2.47 9.40 3.50
C PHE A 271 3.55 10.05 4.37
N PRO A 272 4.38 9.24 5.06
CA PRO A 272 5.58 9.75 5.71
C PRO A 272 6.52 10.39 4.67
N SER A 273 7.35 11.34 5.11
CA SER A 273 8.20 12.14 4.18
C SER A 273 9.56 12.51 4.75
N CYS A 274 9.97 11.88 5.85
CA CYS A 274 11.31 11.95 6.39
C CYS A 274 11.95 10.59 6.19
N TRP A 275 12.92 10.49 5.28
CA TRP A 275 13.61 9.26 4.90
C TRP A 275 14.99 9.16 5.57
N ASP A 276 15.39 7.97 6.00
CA ASP A 276 16.66 7.75 6.73
C ASP A 276 17.93 8.02 5.88
N GLY A 277 17.76 8.20 4.57
CA GLY A 277 18.85 8.52 3.65
C GLY A 277 19.58 7.30 3.10
N GLU A 278 19.16 6.08 3.46
CA GLU A 278 19.85 4.85 3.11
C GLU A 278 18.91 3.78 2.54
N ASN A 279 17.82 3.46 3.26
CA ASN A 279 17.06 2.24 3.00
C ASN A 279 15.83 2.50 2.13
N THR A 280 15.62 1.69 1.09
CA THR A 280 14.39 1.72 0.28
C THR A 280 13.24 0.94 0.91
N ASP A 281 13.54 0.10 1.91
CA ASP A 281 12.57 -0.62 2.72
C ASP A 281 13.18 -1.00 4.08
N SER A 282 12.35 -1.35 5.06
CA SER A 282 12.79 -1.85 6.37
C SER A 282 12.06 -3.15 6.71
N ALA A 283 12.55 -3.90 7.70
CA ALA A 283 11.94 -5.17 8.10
C ALA A 283 10.46 -5.05 8.55
N ASP A 284 10.06 -3.86 9.00
CA ASP A 284 8.69 -3.52 9.39
C ASP A 284 7.94 -2.67 8.34
N HIS A 285 8.59 -2.42 7.19
CA HIS A 285 8.16 -1.57 6.08
C HIS A 285 7.82 -0.11 6.45
N ARG A 286 8.30 0.38 7.60
CA ARG A 286 7.90 1.67 8.16
C ARG A 286 9.05 2.46 8.78
N SER A 287 10.03 1.82 9.42
CA SER A 287 11.07 2.55 10.17
C SER A 287 12.00 3.40 9.30
N HIS A 288 12.13 3.09 8.00
CA HIS A 288 13.01 3.81 7.07
C HIS A 288 12.42 5.13 6.54
N VAL A 289 11.09 5.31 6.59
CA VAL A 289 10.44 6.61 6.31
C VAL A 289 9.40 6.94 7.37
N VAL A 290 9.61 8.04 8.09
CA VAL A 290 8.75 8.47 9.20
C VAL A 290 8.01 9.78 8.90
N PHE A 291 6.97 10.05 9.66
CA PHE A 291 6.24 11.31 9.56
C PHE A 291 7.08 12.46 10.13
N PRO A 292 7.07 13.64 9.48
CA PRO A 292 7.67 14.83 10.07
C PRO A 292 6.93 15.27 11.34
N LYS A 293 7.59 16.07 12.16
CA LYS A 293 6.94 16.78 13.27
C LYS A 293 5.84 17.70 12.76
N ARG A 294 4.97 18.17 13.66
CA ARG A 294 3.82 19.06 13.32
C ARG A 294 4.20 20.31 12.53
N ASP A 295 5.44 20.78 12.65
CA ASP A 295 5.96 21.95 11.93
C ASP A 295 6.77 21.59 10.67
N GLY A 296 6.74 20.32 10.28
CA GLY A 296 7.44 19.74 9.13
C GLY A 296 8.89 19.34 9.37
N LYS A 297 9.45 19.50 10.58
CA LYS A 297 10.85 19.12 10.83
C LYS A 297 11.01 17.60 10.78
N CYS A 298 11.99 17.10 10.02
CA CYS A 298 12.51 15.75 10.16
C CYS A 298 13.51 15.67 11.32
N ASP A 299 13.55 14.54 12.02
CA ASP A 299 14.59 14.28 13.01
C ASP A 299 15.97 14.22 12.34
N ASP A 300 17.04 14.43 13.11
CA ASP A 300 18.35 14.80 12.55
C ASP A 300 18.95 13.71 11.64
N ASP A 301 18.63 12.44 11.91
CA ASP A 301 19.02 11.27 11.10
C ASP A 301 18.19 11.09 9.83
N PHE A 302 17.10 11.85 9.67
CA PHE A 302 16.22 11.78 8.52
C PHE A 302 16.37 13.01 7.61
N LYS A 303 16.05 12.83 6.33
CA LYS A 303 16.05 13.88 5.30
C LYS A 303 14.67 14.00 4.68
N PRO A 304 14.18 15.22 4.41
CA PRO A 304 12.92 15.41 3.71
C PRO A 304 12.99 14.83 2.30
N ILE A 305 11.95 14.10 1.91
CA ILE A 305 11.64 13.68 0.55
C ILE A 305 10.28 14.29 0.14
N PRO A 306 9.92 14.32 -1.16
CA PRO A 306 8.60 14.77 -1.59
C PRO A 306 7.48 14.10 -0.79
N HIS A 307 6.65 14.90 -0.14
CA HIS A 307 5.52 14.42 0.63
C HIS A 307 4.39 14.00 -0.31
N LEU A 308 4.13 12.70 -0.38
CA LEU A 308 3.06 12.10 -1.17
C LEU A 308 1.73 12.14 -0.42
N GLU A 309 0.69 12.59 -1.11
CA GLU A 309 -0.70 12.58 -0.66
C GLU A 309 -1.60 12.01 -1.75
N TYR A 310 -2.44 11.03 -1.41
CA TYR A 310 -3.56 10.63 -2.26
C TYR A 310 -4.81 11.37 -1.79
N LEU A 311 -5.48 12.07 -2.70
CA LEU A 311 -6.84 12.56 -2.48
C LEU A 311 -7.79 11.80 -3.40
N LEU A 312 -8.62 10.95 -2.80
CA LEU A 312 -9.59 10.11 -3.49
C LEU A 312 -10.99 10.65 -3.18
N THR A 313 -11.81 10.90 -4.20
CA THR A 313 -13.22 11.31 -3.99
C THR A 313 -14.19 10.29 -4.55
N TYR A 314 -15.36 10.13 -3.94
CA TYR A 314 -16.36 9.13 -4.32
C TYR A 314 -17.76 9.74 -4.39
N ASP A 315 -18.46 9.43 -5.48
CA ASP A 315 -19.88 9.73 -5.64
C ASP A 315 -20.70 8.64 -4.93
N ILE A 316 -21.04 8.90 -3.67
CA ILE A 316 -21.87 7.99 -2.87
C ILE A 316 -23.33 8.45 -2.94
N PRO A 317 -24.26 7.63 -3.49
CA PRO A 317 -25.65 8.01 -3.54
C PRO A 317 -26.22 8.23 -2.13
N ARG A 318 -27.13 9.20 -2.01
CA ARG A 318 -27.75 9.55 -0.72
C ARG A 318 -28.43 8.33 -0.10
N ASN A 319 -28.38 8.24 1.23
CA ASN A 319 -29.01 7.17 2.03
C ASN A 319 -28.54 5.76 1.66
N ARG A 320 -27.32 5.63 1.11
CA ARG A 320 -26.70 4.32 0.87
C ARG A 320 -25.57 4.10 1.85
N LEU A 321 -25.51 2.87 2.36
CA LEU A 321 -24.40 2.41 3.17
C LEU A 321 -23.22 2.10 2.26
N PHE A 322 -22.04 2.53 2.68
CA PHE A 322 -20.78 2.19 2.05
C PHE A 322 -19.81 1.69 3.12
N ALA A 323 -18.82 0.92 2.69
CA ALA A 323 -17.85 0.29 3.59
C ALA A 323 -16.50 0.22 2.88
N LEU A 324 -15.43 0.41 3.65
CA LEU A 324 -14.08 0.13 3.19
C LEU A 324 -13.81 -1.38 3.23
N ASP A 325 -13.14 -1.88 2.20
CA ASP A 325 -12.61 -3.23 2.21
C ASP A 325 -11.56 -3.41 3.31
N GLY A 326 -11.55 -4.57 3.95
CA GLY A 326 -10.61 -4.88 5.03
C GLY A 326 -10.73 -6.31 5.51
N PHE A 327 -9.86 -6.67 6.46
CA PHE A 327 -9.92 -8.00 7.08
C PHE A 327 -11.27 -8.22 7.79
N PRO A 328 -11.80 -9.47 7.80
CA PRO A 328 -13.02 -9.80 8.51
C PRO A 328 -13.02 -9.40 10.00
N SER A 329 -11.87 -9.38 10.67
CA SER A 329 -11.73 -8.96 12.08
C SER A 329 -11.99 -7.48 12.31
N GLU A 330 -11.80 -6.65 11.29
CA GLU A 330 -11.86 -5.19 11.40
C GLU A 330 -13.27 -4.64 11.21
N LYS A 331 -14.19 -5.47 10.71
CA LYS A 331 -15.60 -5.13 10.49
C LYS A 331 -15.80 -3.84 9.68
N HIS A 332 -14.98 -3.66 8.64
CA HIS A 332 -14.98 -2.49 7.77
C HIS A 332 -14.88 -1.13 8.52
N SER A 333 -14.15 -1.11 9.64
CA SER A 333 -13.98 0.12 10.41
C SER A 333 -13.22 1.17 9.61
N PRO A 334 -13.67 2.44 9.56
CA PRO A 334 -13.02 3.49 8.78
C PRO A 334 -11.59 3.80 9.25
N ILE A 335 -11.25 3.44 10.49
CA ILE A 335 -9.90 3.63 11.06
C ILE A 335 -8.84 2.76 10.37
N THR A 336 -9.25 1.68 9.70
CA THR A 336 -8.33 0.78 9.00
C THR A 336 -7.96 1.26 7.60
N ASP A 337 -8.35 2.48 7.24
CA ASP A 337 -7.97 3.07 5.98
C ASP A 337 -6.45 3.21 5.89
N HIS A 338 -5.92 2.87 4.71
CA HIS A 338 -4.50 2.80 4.43
C HIS A 338 -4.22 3.03 2.95
N GLY A 339 -2.94 3.22 2.65
CA GLY A 339 -2.44 3.32 1.28
C GLY A 339 -1.00 2.89 1.22
N ASP A 340 -0.62 2.41 0.05
CA ASP A 340 0.68 1.84 -0.20
C ASP A 340 1.27 2.48 -1.46
N PHE A 341 2.59 2.55 -1.48
CA PHE A 341 3.37 3.21 -2.51
C PHE A 341 4.68 2.49 -2.73
N VAL A 342 5.08 2.35 -3.99
CA VAL A 342 6.46 2.00 -4.36
C VAL A 342 6.91 2.97 -5.44
N ASN A 343 7.97 3.72 -5.16
CA ASN A 343 8.53 4.65 -6.11
C ASN A 343 9.20 3.89 -7.26
N VAL A 344 8.68 4.00 -8.47
CA VAL A 344 9.31 3.43 -9.68
C VAL A 344 9.43 4.50 -10.77
N MET A 345 9.35 5.78 -10.39
CA MET A 345 9.65 6.89 -11.29
C MET A 345 11.02 6.66 -11.94
N PRO A 346 11.16 6.83 -13.26
CA PRO A 346 12.47 6.91 -13.89
C PRO A 346 13.28 8.05 -13.25
N ASP A 347 14.59 7.86 -13.08
CA ASP A 347 15.46 8.82 -12.36
C ASP A 347 15.34 10.26 -12.91
N GLY A 348 15.20 10.40 -14.23
CA GLY A 348 15.01 11.70 -14.87
C GLY A 348 13.67 12.35 -14.51
N LEU A 349 12.60 11.57 -14.28
CA LEU A 349 11.32 12.08 -13.82
C LEU A 349 11.38 12.48 -12.34
N MET A 350 11.98 11.64 -11.49
CA MET A 350 12.14 11.95 -10.07
C MET A 350 12.94 13.25 -9.87
N ARG A 351 14.05 13.42 -10.59
CA ARG A 351 14.84 14.67 -10.59
C ARG A 351 14.00 15.88 -10.97
N ARG A 352 13.24 15.80 -12.07
CA ARG A 352 12.35 16.90 -12.50
C ARG A 352 11.28 17.22 -11.47
N ALA A 353 10.69 16.21 -10.84
CA ALA A 353 9.68 16.41 -9.80
C ALA A 353 10.29 17.09 -8.58
N THR A 354 11.45 16.62 -8.10
CA THR A 354 12.19 17.24 -6.98
C THR A 354 12.60 18.68 -7.30
N ASP A 355 13.16 18.94 -8.48
CA ASP A 355 13.56 20.29 -8.89
C ASP A 355 12.33 21.22 -8.97
N CYS A 356 11.21 20.76 -9.53
CA CYS A 356 9.98 21.54 -9.57
C CYS A 356 9.51 21.93 -8.16
N ILE A 357 9.52 20.97 -7.24
CA ILE A 357 9.09 21.16 -5.85
C ILE A 357 9.99 22.15 -5.12
N ASN A 358 11.31 21.97 -5.19
CA ASN A 358 12.28 22.84 -4.52
C ASN A 358 12.28 24.26 -5.10
N ASN A 359 12.02 24.42 -6.40
CA ASN A 359 11.89 25.72 -7.05
C ASN A 359 10.53 26.42 -6.78
N GLY A 360 9.66 25.85 -5.95
CA GLY A 360 8.37 26.45 -5.61
C GLY A 360 7.35 26.42 -6.76
N GLN A 361 7.56 25.57 -7.76
CA GLN A 361 6.71 25.48 -8.96
C GLN A 361 5.59 24.45 -8.79
N ASN A 362 4.59 24.50 -9.67
CA ASN A 362 3.52 23.51 -9.74
C ASN A 362 3.60 22.78 -11.09
N CYS A 363 3.95 21.50 -11.07
CA CYS A 363 4.17 20.69 -12.26
C CYS A 363 3.30 19.42 -12.24
N SER A 364 3.34 18.68 -13.35
CA SER A 364 2.69 17.37 -13.51
C SER A 364 3.45 16.47 -14.47
#